data_AF-A0A958IYJ4-F1
#
_entry.id   AF-A0A958IYJ4-F1
#
_cell.length_a   1.000
_cell.length_b   1.000
_cell.length_c   1.000
_cell.angle_alpha   90.00
_cell.angle_beta   90.00
_cell.angle_gamma   90.00
#
_symmetry.space_group_name_H-M   'P 1'
#
loop_
_entity.id
_entity.type
_entity.pdbx_description
1 polymer ?
#
loop_
_entity_poly.entity_id
_entity_poly.type
_entity_poly.pdbx_seq_one_letter_code
_entity_poly.pdbx_strand_id
1 'polypeptide(L)'
;KMRKMRFFQPDAYISVDFLEGISEIYHIEKDEFKPSKETLAFSLGQIQQGTEQRNIRYSRLEKADLNPLQYELQQFCQSIINDQTPPVTAEDGRRALHVARLILNSIDEHTELVKKHWQLR
;
A
#
# COMPACT_ATOMS: atom_id res chain seq x y z
N LYS A 1 -17.17 11.97 -0.59
CA LYS A 1 -16.88 10.71 -1.34
C LYS A 1 -15.70 10.03 -0.66
N MET A 2 -15.87 8.81 -0.12
CA MET A 2 -14.79 8.12 0.59
C MET A 2 -13.72 7.66 -0.41
N ARG A 3 -12.47 8.12 -0.23
CA ARG A 3 -11.28 7.65 -0.95
C ARG A 3 -10.22 7.17 0.04
N LYS A 4 -10.65 6.44 1.07
CA LYS A 4 -9.76 5.82 2.06
C LYS A 4 -9.75 4.32 1.87
N MET A 5 -8.57 3.73 1.78
CA MET A 5 -8.37 2.28 1.86
C MET A 5 -7.73 1.94 3.19
N ARG A 6 -8.14 0.81 3.78
CA ARG A 6 -7.63 0.32 5.06
C ARG A 6 -7.16 -1.12 4.90
N PHE A 7 -5.99 -1.42 5.43
CA PHE A 7 -5.44 -2.76 5.50
C PHE A 7 -5.32 -3.17 6.97
N PHE A 8 -5.73 -4.40 7.25
CA PHE A 8 -5.65 -5.00 8.57
C PHE A 8 -4.69 -6.18 8.49
N GLN A 9 -3.57 -6.07 9.17
CA GLN A 9 -2.60 -7.15 9.36
C GLN A 9 -2.60 -7.55 10.84
N PRO A 10 -2.17 -8.78 11.18
CA PRO A 10 -2.13 -9.24 12.57
C PRO A 10 -1.35 -8.31 13.53
N ASP A 11 -0.37 -7.59 13.01
CA ASP A 11 0.55 -6.71 13.75
C ASP A 11 0.55 -5.26 13.24
N ALA A 12 -0.29 -4.93 12.26
CA ALA A 12 -0.32 -3.58 11.68
C ALA A 12 -1.71 -3.15 11.19
N TYR A 13 -1.99 -1.87 11.31
CA TYR A 13 -3.13 -1.21 10.68
C TYR A 13 -2.61 -0.09 9.78
N ILE A 14 -2.98 -0.14 8.50
CA ILE A 14 -2.53 0.82 7.50
C ILE A 14 -3.76 1.53 6.94
N SER A 15 -3.75 2.85 6.95
CA SER A 15 -4.79 3.70 6.38
C SER A 15 -4.19 4.58 5.30
N VAL A 16 -4.72 4.47 4.08
CA VAL A 16 -4.30 5.28 2.93
C VAL A 16 -5.44 6.22 2.55
N ASP A 17 -5.21 7.52 2.63
CA ASP A 17 -6.09 8.56 2.12
C ASP A 17 -5.64 9.01 0.73
N PHE A 18 -6.37 8.64 -0.31
CA PHE A 18 -6.05 9.01 -1.69
C PHE A 18 -6.45 10.44 -2.05
N LEU A 19 -7.25 11.12 -1.23
CA LEU A 19 -7.60 12.52 -1.45
C LEU A 19 -6.47 13.42 -0.94
N GLU A 20 -6.06 13.21 0.30
CA GLU A 20 -4.98 13.97 0.94
C GLU A 20 -3.58 13.44 0.54
N GLY A 21 -3.49 12.22 -0.01
CA GLY A 21 -2.22 11.57 -0.34
C GLY A 21 -1.43 11.12 0.90
N ILE A 22 -2.09 10.97 2.04
CA ILE A 22 -1.47 10.63 3.32
C ILE A 22 -1.62 9.14 3.58
N SER A 23 -0.53 8.47 3.95
CA SER A 23 -0.58 7.10 4.46
C SER A 23 -0.14 7.07 5.91
N GLU A 24 -0.97 6.46 6.75
CA GLU A 24 -0.77 6.31 8.18
C GLU A 24 -0.64 4.83 8.52
N ILE A 25 0.42 4.47 9.23
CA ILE A 25 0.70 3.09 9.59
C ILE A 25 0.84 3.00 11.11
N TYR A 26 0.13 2.05 11.70
CA TYR A 26 0.16 1.74 13.11
C TYR A 26 0.66 0.31 13.27
N HIS A 27 1.80 0.13 13.94
CA HIS A 27 2.42 -1.17 14.17
C HIS A 27 2.41 -1.52 15.66
N ILE A 28 2.25 -2.81 15.96
CA ILE A 28 2.37 -3.36 17.31
C ILE A 28 3.76 -3.96 17.45
N GLU A 29 4.64 -3.33 18.23
CA GLU A 29 5.99 -3.86 18.47
C GLU A 29 5.99 -4.97 19.51
N LYS A 30 6.74 -6.04 19.22
CA LYS A 30 6.99 -7.16 20.13
C LYS A 30 8.39 -7.14 20.76
N ASP A 31 9.34 -6.38 20.21
CA ASP A 31 10.74 -6.28 20.67
C ASP A 31 11.33 -4.86 20.52
N GLU A 32 12.46 -4.60 21.19
CA GLU A 32 13.17 -3.31 21.22
C GLU A 32 13.72 -2.88 19.84
N PHE A 33 13.09 -1.88 19.22
CA PHE A 33 13.53 -1.32 17.95
C PHE A 33 14.45 -0.09 18.12
N LYS A 34 15.45 0.03 17.22
CA LYS A 34 16.33 1.20 17.08
C LYS A 34 15.82 2.14 15.98
N PRO A 35 15.60 3.43 16.25
CA PRO A 35 14.96 4.35 15.31
C PRO A 35 15.78 4.56 14.02
N SER A 36 15.13 4.44 12.86
CA SER A 36 15.63 4.97 11.58
C SER A 36 15.21 6.43 11.43
N LYS A 37 16.11 7.29 10.94
CA LYS A 37 15.94 8.76 10.82
C LYS A 37 14.73 9.21 10.00
N GLU A 38 14.15 8.32 9.20
CA GLU A 38 13.10 8.63 8.22
C GLU A 38 11.68 8.38 8.75
N THR A 39 11.55 7.80 9.94
CA THR A 39 10.26 7.44 10.53
C THR A 39 10.00 8.25 11.79
N LEU A 40 9.07 9.20 11.73
CA LEU A 40 8.51 9.86 12.93
C LEU A 40 7.69 8.84 13.73
N ALA A 41 8.38 8.03 14.52
CA ALA A 41 7.80 6.99 15.36
C ALA A 41 7.37 7.58 16.70
N PHE A 42 6.05 7.72 16.91
CA PHE A 42 5.49 8.06 18.22
C PHE A 42 4.91 6.82 18.88
N SER A 43 5.21 6.62 20.17
CA SER A 43 4.52 5.62 21.00
C SER A 43 3.17 6.20 21.42
N LEU A 44 2.08 5.66 20.89
CA LEU A 44 0.71 6.19 21.09
C LEU A 44 -0.02 5.61 22.31
N GLY A 45 0.61 4.70 23.05
CA GLY A 45 0.04 4.11 24.26
C GLY A 45 0.45 2.65 24.48
N GLN A 46 0.12 2.14 25.66
CA GLN A 46 0.33 0.74 26.07
C GLN A 46 -1.01 0.02 26.13
N ILE A 47 -1.11 -1.15 25.51
CA ILE A 47 -2.25 -2.04 25.70
C ILE A 47 -2.00 -2.87 26.96
N GLN A 48 -2.64 -2.54 28.08
CA GLN A 48 -2.52 -3.27 29.35
C GLN A 48 -3.47 -4.48 29.44
N GLN A 49 -3.54 -5.30 28.39
CA GLN A 49 -4.34 -6.53 28.41
C GLN A 49 -3.43 -7.76 28.23
N GLY A 50 -3.13 -8.44 29.32
CA GLY A 50 -2.25 -9.63 29.37
C GLY A 50 -0.85 -9.35 29.94
N THR A 51 -0.03 -10.40 30.02
CA THR A 51 1.33 -10.42 30.61
C THR A 51 2.41 -9.73 29.78
N GLU A 52 2.08 -9.25 28.57
CA GLU A 52 3.04 -8.68 27.62
C GLU A 52 2.69 -7.23 27.29
N GLN A 53 3.63 -6.32 27.57
CA GLN A 53 3.50 -4.92 27.19
C GLN A 53 3.69 -4.78 25.68
N ARG A 54 2.69 -4.22 25.00
CA ARG A 54 2.76 -3.96 23.55
C ARG A 54 2.74 -2.46 23.29
N ASN A 55 3.77 -1.97 22.60
CA ASN A 55 3.88 -0.57 22.20
C ASN A 55 3.31 -0.38 20.80
N ILE A 56 2.49 0.66 20.61
CA ILE A 56 1.97 1.03 19.29
C ILE A 56 2.86 2.11 18.69
N ARG A 57 3.53 1.80 17.58
CA ARG A 57 4.25 2.79 16.77
C ARG A 57 3.34 3.35 15.70
N TYR A 58 3.32 4.66 15.57
CA TYR A 58 2.75 5.34 14.41
C TYR A 58 3.83 5.83 13.47
N SER A 59 3.64 5.65 12.16
CA SER A 59 4.40 6.33 11.12
C SER A 59 3.45 6.96 10.11
N ARG A 60 3.84 8.14 9.62
CA ARG A 60 3.17 8.83 8.53
C ARG A 60 4.13 8.90 7.35
N LEU A 61 3.66 8.44 6.18
CA LEU A 61 4.36 8.66 4.92
C LEU A 61 3.80 9.91 4.28
N GLU A 62 4.68 10.87 4.03
CA GLU A 62 4.34 12.08 3.30
C GLU A 62 4.46 11.84 1.80
N LYS A 63 3.57 12.48 1.04
CA LYS A 63 3.61 12.46 -0.41
C LYS A 63 4.71 13.41 -0.87
N ALA A 64 5.53 12.98 -1.84
CA ALA A 64 6.44 13.89 -2.54
C ALA A 64 5.66 15.00 -3.24
N ASP A 65 6.11 16.26 -3.10
CA ASP A 65 5.50 17.42 -3.73
C ASP A 65 5.86 17.50 -5.23
N LEU A 66 5.36 16.53 -5.99
CA LEU A 66 5.54 16.45 -7.43
C LEU A 66 4.25 15.96 -8.10
N ASN A 67 4.00 16.44 -9.32
CA ASN A 67 2.91 15.93 -10.15
C ASN A 67 3.34 14.60 -10.78
N PRO A 68 2.71 13.46 -10.43
CA PRO A 68 3.16 12.15 -10.89
C PRO A 68 3.09 11.97 -12.40
N LEU A 69 2.04 12.50 -13.04
CA LEU A 69 1.85 12.39 -14.50
C LEU A 69 2.88 13.23 -15.25
N GLN A 70 3.15 14.44 -14.76
CA GLN A 70 4.20 15.28 -15.33
C GLN A 70 5.57 14.60 -15.20
N TYR A 71 5.86 14.02 -14.04
CA TYR A 71 7.12 13.31 -13.79
C TYR A 71 7.27 12.08 -14.70
N GLU A 72 6.22 11.27 -14.85
CA GLU A 72 6.21 10.12 -15.76
C GLU A 72 6.50 10.53 -17.21
N LEU A 73 5.81 11.55 -17.73
CA LEU A 73 6.02 12.05 -19.08
C LEU A 73 7.43 12.62 -19.27
N GLN A 74 7.96 13.33 -18.28
CA GLN A 74 9.33 13.83 -18.30
C GLN A 74 10.35 12.68 -18.38
N GLN A 75 10.19 11.64 -17.56
CA GLN A 75 11.06 10.46 -17.58
C GLN A 75 10.99 9.75 -18.94
N PHE A 76 9.79 9.58 -19.49
CA PHE A 76 9.62 8.98 -20.81
C PHE A 76 10.32 9.77 -21.93
N CYS A 77 10.14 11.10 -21.97
CA CYS A 77 10.84 11.95 -22.92
C CYS A 77 12.36 11.92 -22.76
N GLN A 78 12.87 11.89 -21.52
CA GLN A 78 14.30 11.78 -21.24
C GLN A 78 14.88 10.47 -21.76
N SER A 79 14.16 9.36 -21.60
CA SER A 79 14.57 8.06 -22.13
C SER A 79 14.69 8.07 -23.66
N ILE A 80 13.77 8.75 -24.35
CA ILE A 80 13.84 8.91 -25.82
C ILE A 80 15.06 9.76 -26.23
N ILE A 81 15.24 10.91 -25.58
CA ILE A 81 16.31 11.86 -25.93
C ILE A 81 17.70 11.25 -25.68
N ASN A 82 17.85 10.50 -24.59
CA ASN A 82 19.14 9.95 -24.16
C ASN A 82 19.38 8.51 -24.63
N ASP A 83 18.46 7.91 -25.39
CA ASP A 83 18.48 6.51 -25.80
C ASP A 83 18.68 5.54 -24.62
N GLN A 84 17.90 5.75 -23.56
CA GLN A 84 17.95 4.96 -22.32
C GLN A 84 16.68 4.13 -22.17
N THR A 85 16.81 2.97 -21.53
CA THR A 85 15.65 2.16 -21.13
C THR A 85 14.76 2.98 -20.18
N PRO A 86 13.45 3.10 -20.45
CA PRO A 86 12.54 3.83 -19.57
C PRO A 86 12.38 3.12 -18.21
N PRO A 87 12.05 3.85 -17.13
CA PRO A 87 11.83 3.26 -15.81
C PRO A 87 10.80 2.13 -15.79
N VAL A 88 9.83 2.18 -16.70
CA VAL A 88 8.83 1.12 -16.93
C VAL A 88 8.91 0.67 -18.38
N THR A 89 9.30 -0.58 -18.60
CA THR A 89 9.44 -1.14 -19.95
C THR A 89 8.10 -1.71 -20.47
N ALA A 90 8.01 -1.96 -21.78
CA ALA A 90 6.86 -2.62 -22.38
C ALA A 90 6.61 -4.03 -21.79
N GLU A 91 7.69 -4.74 -21.45
CA GLU A 91 7.63 -6.06 -20.84
C GLU A 91 7.09 -6.00 -19.41
N ASP A 92 7.45 -4.96 -18.64
CA ASP A 92 6.84 -4.71 -17.32
C ASP A 92 5.34 -4.44 -17.44
N GLY A 93 4.93 -3.63 -18.43
CA GLY A 93 3.52 -3.38 -18.73
C GLY A 93 2.76 -4.67 -19.09
N ARG A 94 3.35 -5.55 -19.90
CA ARG A 94 2.77 -6.86 -20.24
C ARG A 94 2.59 -7.74 -19.00
N ARG A 95 3.60 -7.81 -18.13
CA ARG A 95 3.50 -8.59 -16.88
C ARG A 95 2.44 -8.03 -15.93
N ALA A 96 2.35 -6.71 -15.81
CA ALA A 96 1.32 -6.05 -14.99
C ALA A 96 -0.09 -6.39 -15.49
N LEU A 97 -0.33 -6.31 -16.80
CA LEU A 97 -1.62 -6.67 -17.40
C LEU A 97 -1.95 -8.16 -17.20
N HIS A 98 -0.94 -9.03 -17.32
CA HIS A 98 -1.12 -10.46 -17.06
C HIS A 98 -1.60 -10.73 -15.63
N VAL A 99 -0.94 -10.14 -14.64
CA VAL A 99 -1.32 -10.26 -13.22
C VAL A 99 -2.71 -9.69 -12.97
N ALA A 100 -3.04 -8.52 -13.55
CA ALA A 100 -4.36 -7.92 -13.43
C ALA A 100 -5.47 -8.88 -13.91
N ARG A 101 -5.23 -9.58 -15.02
CA ARG A 101 -6.17 -10.59 -15.52
C ARG A 101 -6.31 -11.79 -14.58
N LEU A 102 -5.22 -12.25 -13.98
CA LEU A 102 -5.28 -13.35 -12.98
C LEU A 102 -6.11 -12.95 -11.76
N ILE A 103 -5.96 -11.71 -11.28
CA ILE A 103 -6.74 -11.17 -10.17
C ILE A 103 -8.23 -11.13 -10.52
N LEU A 104 -8.59 -10.63 -11.72
CA LEU A 104 -9.98 -10.59 -12.18
C LEU A 104 -10.60 -11.99 -12.24
N ASN A 105 -9.88 -12.95 -12.82
CA ASN A 105 -10.34 -14.35 -12.86
C ASN A 105 -10.55 -14.91 -11.44
N SER A 106 -9.65 -14.64 -10.51
CA SER A 106 -9.78 -15.09 -9.12
C SER A 106 -10.99 -14.46 -8.42
N ILE A 107 -11.29 -13.20 -8.69
CA ILE A 107 -12.48 -12.51 -8.17
C ILE A 107 -13.76 -13.16 -8.74
N ASP A 108 -13.79 -13.47 -10.04
CA ASP A 108 -14.93 -14.11 -10.69
C ASP A 108 -15.17 -15.52 -10.14
N GLU A 109 -14.12 -16.34 -10.03
CA GLU A 109 -14.19 -17.68 -9.43
C GLU A 109 -14.71 -17.63 -7.99
N HIS A 110 -14.21 -16.68 -7.18
CA HIS A 110 -14.68 -16.49 -5.81
C HIS A 110 -16.15 -16.05 -5.78
N THR A 111 -16.56 -15.17 -6.69
CA THR A 111 -17.94 -14.69 -6.80
C THR A 111 -18.90 -15.85 -7.12
N GLU A 112 -18.54 -16.74 -8.04
CA GLU A 112 -19.33 -17.92 -8.36
C GLU A 112 -19.39 -18.92 -7.19
N LEU A 113 -18.28 -19.09 -6.47
CA LEU A 113 -18.24 -19.93 -5.26
C LEU A 113 -19.22 -19.40 -4.19
N VAL A 114 -19.21 -18.09 -3.95
CA VAL A 114 -20.10 -17.44 -2.98
C VAL A 114 -21.56 -17.58 -3.41
N LYS A 115 -21.91 -17.31 -4.68
CA LYS A 115 -23.29 -17.49 -5.19
C LYS A 115 -23.79 -18.93 -4.98
N LYS A 116 -22.96 -19.91 -5.33
CA LYS A 116 -23.31 -21.34 -5.23
C LYS A 116 -23.55 -21.80 -3.79
N HIS A 117 -22.72 -21.34 -2.84
CA HIS A 117 -22.78 -21.84 -1.45
C HIS A 117 -23.65 -20.99 -0.53
N TRP A 118 -23.88 -19.70 -0.86
CA TRP A 118 -24.59 -18.77 0.02
C TRP A 118 -26.00 -18.40 -0.44
N GLN A 119 -26.52 -19.01 -1.53
CA GLN A 119 -27.87 -18.76 -2.07
C GLN A 119 -28.23 -17.27 -2.24
N LEU A 120 -27.23 -16.43 -2.53
CA LEU A 120 -27.47 -15.02 -2.85
C LEU A 120 -28.07 -14.97 -4.27
N ARG A 121 -29.35 -14.57 -4.34
CA ARG A 121 -30.07 -14.29 -5.61
C ARG A 121 -29.42 -13.15 -6.38
#